data_AF-A0A160P9G4-F1
#
_entry.id   AF-A0A160P9G4-F1
#
_cell.length_a   1.000
_cell.length_b   1.000
_cell.length_c   1.000
_cell.angle_alpha   90.00
_cell.angle_beta   90.00
_cell.angle_gamma   90.00
#
_symmetry.space_group_name_H-M   'P 1'
#
loop_
_entity.id
_entity.type
_entity.pdbx_description
1 polymer ?
#
loop_
_entity_poly.entity_id
_entity_poly.type
_entity_poly.pdbx_seq_one_letter_code
_entity_poly.pdbx_strand_id
1 'polypeptide(L)'
;MTDISAPGLCRLTVRTPKRQIDLAVPVDVPVADLLPTLLDHAGDGLAEEGIEHDGWILQRLGEKPLDEEGTPEALNLRDGETLFLRPRNEALPALHFDDLVDGIATTMRDRPHGWAARTSRWLLRGTAVTLLAAGLLVLALPGGSTSLRAAVAAGTGLLVLFGAASASRAIGDAAAGAALGFLVPPYLALAGALLPTGETGTQLLGARLLAGCAAAAGGAVLTVAAVASFVPLLLSAATVALAGAVWGALMLATDLPAAHASSVVAVPAVVFGGLVPAIAFRLSGLRLPVLPTNAEQLQEGIEPHANEQVVSRTALAEEWMTALYAATGLVCAGVLTALVLDRPDTAALVTAGVLSLLLLLHARGIGHVWQRPAVMLPGLYGLVLIAVHTAGALPAAQRPALLAVLLAGAATAAIASWTVPGRRMLPYWGRAADILHSLSAVALIPLTLWVLDVYAALRTVTG
;
A
#
# COMPACT_ATOMS: atom_id res chain seq x y z
N MET A 1 -52.09 21.79 0.57
CA MET A 1 -50.86 21.87 -0.22
C MET A 1 -50.10 20.60 0.04
N THR A 2 -50.34 19.59 -0.78
CA THR A 2 -49.65 18.29 -0.72
C THR A 2 -48.37 18.43 -1.52
N ASP A 3 -47.22 18.36 -0.85
CA ASP A 3 -45.92 18.31 -1.50
C ASP A 3 -45.86 17.02 -2.34
N ILE A 4 -45.85 17.19 -3.67
CA ILE A 4 -45.61 16.09 -4.61
C ILE A 4 -44.12 15.81 -4.54
N SER A 5 -43.72 14.81 -3.75
CA SER A 5 -42.38 14.24 -3.81
C SER A 5 -42.14 13.77 -5.25
N ALA A 6 -41.06 14.23 -5.89
CA ALA A 6 -40.69 13.74 -7.20
C ALA A 6 -40.50 12.21 -7.13
N PRO A 7 -41.16 11.41 -7.98
CA PRO A 7 -40.97 9.97 -7.99
C PRO A 7 -39.51 9.65 -8.30
N GLY A 8 -38.97 8.62 -7.64
CA GLY A 8 -37.66 8.09 -7.97
C GLY A 8 -37.63 7.68 -9.44
N LEU A 9 -36.52 7.90 -10.12
CA LEU A 9 -36.32 7.46 -11.50
C LEU A 9 -35.42 6.23 -11.50
N CYS A 10 -35.77 5.25 -12.33
CA CYS A 10 -34.89 4.12 -12.64
C CYS A 10 -34.50 4.14 -14.12
N ARG A 11 -33.19 4.08 -14.40
CA ARG A 11 -32.68 4.00 -15.77
C ARG A 11 -32.69 2.56 -16.26
N LEU A 12 -33.53 2.24 -17.23
CA LEU A 12 -33.64 0.92 -17.83
C LEU A 12 -33.09 0.92 -19.25
N THR A 13 -32.44 -0.18 -19.63
CA THR A 13 -32.02 -0.45 -21.00
C THR A 13 -32.98 -1.46 -21.60
N VAL A 14 -33.80 -1.06 -22.56
CA VAL A 14 -34.76 -1.93 -23.25
C VAL A 14 -34.20 -2.32 -24.62
N ARG A 15 -33.99 -3.62 -24.83
CA ARG A 15 -33.57 -4.19 -26.11
C ARG A 15 -34.79 -4.71 -26.88
N THR A 16 -34.97 -4.21 -28.08
CA THR A 16 -35.98 -4.67 -29.03
C THR A 16 -35.29 -5.42 -30.17
N PRO A 17 -36.04 -6.12 -31.05
CA PRO A 17 -35.43 -6.82 -32.19
C PRO A 17 -34.63 -5.89 -33.13
N LYS A 18 -35.02 -4.61 -33.21
CA LYS A 18 -34.47 -3.63 -34.16
C LYS A 18 -33.51 -2.63 -33.50
N ARG A 19 -33.64 -2.30 -32.21
CA ARG A 19 -32.79 -1.30 -31.52
C ARG A 19 -32.67 -1.52 -30.00
N GLN A 20 -31.76 -0.79 -29.38
CA GLN A 20 -31.63 -0.68 -27.93
C GLN A 20 -31.94 0.75 -27.50
N ILE A 21 -32.71 0.92 -26.43
CA ILE A 21 -33.14 2.22 -25.92
C ILE A 21 -32.82 2.28 -24.43
N ASP A 22 -32.24 3.40 -23.99
CA ASP A 22 -32.05 3.67 -22.57
C ASP A 22 -33.03 4.76 -22.14
N LEU A 23 -33.93 4.44 -21.20
CA LEU A 23 -34.96 5.36 -20.72
C LEU A 23 -34.97 5.42 -19.20
N ALA A 24 -35.13 6.62 -18.64
CA ALA A 24 -35.45 6.79 -17.23
C ALA A 24 -36.96 6.70 -17.04
N VAL A 25 -37.43 5.71 -16.29
CA VAL A 25 -38.85 5.51 -15.98
C VAL A 25 -39.13 5.79 -14.50
N PRO A 26 -40.32 6.31 -14.14
CA PRO A 26 -40.74 6.43 -12.75
C PRO A 26 -40.84 5.06 -12.08
N VAL A 27 -40.34 4.94 -10.85
CA VAL A 27 -40.29 3.65 -10.12
C VAL A 27 -41.65 3.18 -9.58
N ASP A 28 -42.61 4.09 -9.50
CA ASP A 28 -43.93 3.92 -8.91
C ASP A 28 -45.05 3.71 -9.94
N VAL A 29 -44.73 3.74 -11.24
CA VAL A 29 -45.69 3.53 -12.33
C VAL A 29 -45.68 2.07 -12.79
N PRO A 30 -46.84 1.40 -12.95
CA PRO A 30 -46.90 0.02 -13.43
C PRO A 30 -46.27 -0.17 -14.81
N VAL A 31 -45.70 -1.36 -15.05
CA VAL A 31 -45.07 -1.70 -16.34
C VAL A 31 -46.06 -1.62 -17.50
N ALA A 32 -47.33 -1.98 -17.30
CA ALA A 32 -48.39 -1.86 -18.30
C ALA A 32 -48.53 -0.42 -18.83
N ASP A 33 -48.42 0.58 -17.95
CA ASP A 33 -48.59 1.99 -18.30
C ASP A 33 -47.33 2.57 -18.97
N LEU A 34 -46.16 1.97 -18.70
CA LEU A 34 -44.89 2.34 -19.35
C LEU A 34 -44.77 1.75 -20.76
N LEU A 35 -45.43 0.63 -21.03
CA LEU A 35 -45.27 -0.15 -22.26
C LEU A 35 -45.62 0.62 -23.54
N PRO A 36 -46.71 1.42 -23.63
CA PRO A 36 -47.00 2.23 -24.81
C PRO A 36 -45.89 3.24 -25.12
N THR A 37 -45.38 3.93 -24.09
CA THR A 37 -44.29 4.89 -24.25
C THR A 37 -43.00 4.20 -24.69
N LEU A 38 -42.71 3.01 -24.17
CA LEU A 38 -41.57 2.21 -24.60
C LEU A 38 -41.73 1.74 -26.05
N LEU A 39 -42.93 1.38 -26.49
CA LEU A 39 -43.23 0.97 -27.86
C LEU A 39 -43.03 2.12 -28.86
N ASP A 40 -43.52 3.32 -28.55
CA ASP A 40 -43.29 4.52 -29.35
C ASP A 40 -41.79 4.82 -29.52
N HIS A 41 -41.03 4.70 -28.42
CA HIS A 41 -39.58 4.86 -28.44
C HIS A 41 -38.84 3.63 -28.97
N ALA A 42 -39.53 2.53 -29.28
CA ALA A 42 -38.95 1.27 -29.74
C ALA A 42 -39.02 1.01 -31.24
N GLY A 43 -39.97 1.60 -31.95
CA GLY A 43 -39.97 1.63 -33.41
C GLY A 43 -41.30 2.08 -33.98
N ASP A 44 -41.27 2.68 -35.17
CA ASP A 44 -42.49 3.07 -35.88
C ASP A 44 -43.31 1.80 -36.21
N GLY A 45 -44.57 1.76 -35.80
CA GLY A 45 -45.51 0.67 -36.09
C GLY A 45 -45.47 -0.54 -35.15
N LEU A 46 -44.60 -0.58 -34.13
CA LEU A 46 -44.55 -1.73 -33.19
C LEU A 46 -45.85 -1.92 -32.39
N ALA A 47 -46.56 -0.84 -32.08
CA ALA A 47 -47.85 -0.91 -31.41
C ALA A 47 -48.92 -1.61 -32.28
N GLU A 48 -48.86 -1.45 -33.61
CA GLU A 48 -49.77 -2.07 -34.57
C GLU A 48 -49.38 -3.53 -34.86
N GLU A 49 -48.08 -3.83 -34.95
CA GLU A 49 -47.54 -5.21 -35.05
C GLU A 49 -48.00 -6.07 -33.86
N GLY A 50 -48.27 -5.44 -32.70
CA GLY A 50 -48.78 -6.06 -31.47
C GLY A 50 -50.02 -6.93 -31.64
N ILE A 51 -50.87 -6.64 -32.63
CA ILE A 51 -52.13 -7.34 -32.87
C ILE A 51 -51.89 -8.78 -33.37
N GLU A 52 -50.82 -9.00 -34.12
CA GLU A 52 -50.52 -10.31 -34.71
C GLU A 52 -49.97 -11.32 -33.70
N HIS A 53 -49.54 -10.86 -32.52
CA HIS A 53 -48.75 -11.64 -31.57
C HIS A 53 -49.16 -11.47 -30.09
N ASP A 54 -50.43 -11.17 -29.83
CA ASP A 54 -51.04 -11.01 -28.50
C ASP A 54 -50.35 -9.95 -27.61
N GLY A 55 -49.78 -8.91 -28.23
CA GLY A 55 -49.12 -7.79 -27.57
C GLY A 55 -47.64 -8.04 -27.23
N TRP A 56 -47.05 -7.05 -26.56
CA TRP A 56 -45.64 -7.03 -26.18
C TRP A 56 -45.47 -7.32 -24.70
N ILE A 57 -44.36 -7.95 -24.35
CA ILE A 57 -43.95 -8.24 -22.98
C ILE A 57 -42.53 -7.76 -22.73
N LEU A 58 -42.25 -7.37 -21.49
CA LEU A 58 -40.90 -7.10 -21.01
C LEU A 58 -40.41 -8.29 -20.19
N GLN A 59 -39.18 -8.72 -20.44
CA GLN A 59 -38.63 -9.92 -19.82
C GLN A 59 -37.14 -9.75 -19.52
N ARG A 60 -36.69 -10.25 -18.37
CA ARG A 60 -35.26 -10.42 -18.07
C ARG A 60 -34.73 -11.67 -18.75
N LEU A 61 -33.45 -11.66 -19.13
CA LEU A 61 -32.85 -12.81 -19.78
C LEU A 61 -32.89 -14.05 -18.87
N GLY A 62 -33.60 -15.10 -19.31
CA GLY A 62 -33.70 -16.36 -18.58
C GLY A 62 -34.74 -16.41 -17.45
N GLU A 63 -35.49 -15.33 -17.21
CA GLU A 63 -36.62 -15.32 -16.24
C GLU A 63 -37.96 -15.39 -16.97
N LYS A 64 -39.07 -15.41 -16.23
CA LYS A 64 -40.42 -15.26 -16.83
C LYS A 64 -40.67 -13.80 -17.25
N PRO A 65 -41.66 -13.53 -18.12
CA PRO A 65 -42.10 -12.16 -18.40
C PRO A 65 -42.44 -11.41 -17.11
N LEU A 66 -42.14 -10.12 -17.06
CA LEU A 66 -42.47 -9.25 -15.94
C LEU A 66 -43.99 -9.17 -15.77
N ASP A 67 -44.42 -9.03 -14.52
CA ASP A 67 -45.82 -8.76 -14.21
C ASP A 67 -46.17 -7.32 -14.63
N GLU A 68 -47.18 -7.20 -15.48
CA GLU A 68 -47.59 -5.93 -16.09
C GLU A 68 -48.22 -4.98 -15.06
N GLU A 69 -48.83 -5.52 -14.00
CA GLU A 69 -49.41 -4.75 -12.89
C GLU A 69 -48.34 -4.28 -11.88
N GLY A 70 -47.12 -4.84 -11.96
CA GLY A 70 -46.01 -4.51 -11.07
C GLY A 70 -45.34 -3.18 -11.41
N THR A 71 -44.92 -2.43 -10.40
CA THR A 71 -44.07 -1.24 -10.58
C THR A 71 -42.59 -1.64 -10.66
N PRO A 72 -41.71 -0.83 -11.28
CA PRO A 72 -40.27 -1.09 -11.28
C PRO A 72 -39.67 -1.31 -9.88
N GLU A 73 -40.17 -0.60 -8.87
CA GLU A 73 -39.77 -0.81 -7.47
C GLU A 73 -40.21 -2.19 -6.95
N ALA A 74 -41.47 -2.58 -7.17
CA ALA A 74 -42.00 -3.86 -6.72
C ALA A 74 -41.31 -5.06 -7.41
N LEU A 75 -40.92 -4.88 -8.68
CA LEU A 75 -40.19 -5.86 -9.48
C LEU A 75 -38.67 -5.85 -9.22
N ASN A 76 -38.20 -5.01 -8.28
CA ASN A 76 -36.79 -4.83 -7.93
C ASN A 76 -35.90 -4.52 -9.15
N LEU A 77 -36.41 -3.72 -10.10
CA LEU A 77 -35.62 -3.27 -11.24
C LEU A 77 -34.55 -2.28 -10.78
N ARG A 78 -33.31 -2.47 -11.24
CA ARG A 78 -32.16 -1.65 -10.86
C ARG A 78 -31.74 -0.71 -11.97
N ASP A 79 -31.09 0.38 -11.58
CA ASP A 79 -30.45 1.28 -12.55
C ASP A 79 -29.42 0.57 -13.41
N GLY A 80 -29.57 0.76 -14.73
CA GLY A 80 -28.75 0.14 -15.77
C GLY A 80 -29.15 -1.29 -16.12
N GLU A 81 -30.26 -1.80 -15.59
CA GLU A 81 -30.70 -3.16 -15.88
C GLU A 81 -31.24 -3.29 -17.32
N THR A 82 -30.90 -4.41 -17.97
CA THR A 82 -31.29 -4.67 -19.37
C THR A 82 -32.51 -5.58 -19.44
N LEU A 83 -33.58 -5.09 -20.07
CA LEU A 83 -34.81 -5.81 -20.35
C LEU A 83 -34.96 -6.09 -21.84
N PHE A 84 -35.64 -7.17 -22.19
CA PHE A 84 -35.94 -7.55 -23.56
C PHE A 84 -37.42 -7.34 -23.84
N LEU A 85 -37.72 -6.51 -24.83
CA LEU A 85 -39.07 -6.31 -25.34
C LEU A 85 -39.34 -7.34 -26.43
N ARG A 86 -40.29 -8.25 -26.20
CA ARG A 86 -40.60 -9.35 -27.13
C ARG A 86 -42.10 -9.51 -27.39
N PRO A 87 -42.47 -10.09 -28.54
CA PRO A 87 -43.83 -10.57 -28.77
C PRO A 87 -44.26 -11.57 -27.69
N ARG A 88 -45.51 -11.50 -27.22
CA ARG A 88 -46.03 -12.37 -26.14
C ARG A 88 -45.96 -13.85 -26.51
N ASN A 89 -46.26 -14.20 -27.75
CA ASN A 89 -46.17 -15.56 -28.28
C ASN A 89 -44.71 -16.07 -28.46
N GLU A 90 -43.72 -15.19 -28.34
CA GLU A 90 -42.28 -15.52 -28.43
C GLU A 90 -41.53 -15.27 -27.09
N ALA A 91 -42.24 -15.35 -25.97
CA ALA A 91 -41.62 -15.27 -24.64
C ALA A 91 -40.46 -16.27 -24.52
N LEU A 92 -39.31 -15.80 -23.99
CA LEU A 92 -38.20 -16.70 -23.71
C LEU A 92 -38.63 -17.70 -22.64
N PRO A 93 -38.36 -19.01 -22.80
CA PRO A 93 -38.58 -19.95 -21.73
C PRO A 93 -37.67 -19.59 -20.54
N ALA A 94 -38.20 -19.74 -19.33
CA ALA A 94 -37.38 -19.60 -18.13
C ALA A 94 -36.22 -20.60 -18.17
N LEU A 95 -35.06 -20.20 -17.64
CA LEU A 95 -33.88 -21.02 -17.59
C LEU A 95 -34.17 -22.26 -16.73
N HIS A 96 -34.31 -23.42 -17.38
CA HIS A 96 -34.37 -24.71 -16.70
C HIS A 96 -32.97 -25.32 -16.69
N PHE A 97 -32.49 -25.68 -15.51
CA PHE A 97 -31.26 -26.44 -15.36
C PHE A 97 -31.59 -27.93 -15.49
N ASP A 98 -31.07 -28.58 -16.53
CA ASP A 98 -31.29 -30.00 -16.82
C ASP A 98 -30.54 -30.91 -15.83
N ASP A 99 -29.50 -30.38 -15.19
CA ASP A 99 -28.72 -31.06 -14.15
C ASP A 99 -28.47 -30.10 -12.97
N LEU A 100 -29.20 -30.31 -11.88
CA LEU A 100 -29.03 -29.58 -10.63
C LEU A 100 -27.61 -29.75 -10.06
N VAL A 101 -26.94 -30.88 -10.33
CA VAL A 101 -25.58 -31.15 -9.86
C VAL A 101 -24.56 -30.31 -10.62
N ASP A 102 -24.69 -30.19 -11.94
CA ASP A 102 -23.81 -29.34 -12.75
C ASP A 102 -24.09 -27.85 -12.52
N GLY A 103 -25.36 -27.46 -12.33
CA GLY A 103 -25.75 -26.12 -11.92
C GLY A 103 -25.17 -25.72 -10.56
N ILE A 104 -25.16 -26.63 -9.59
CA ILE A 104 -24.51 -26.40 -8.28
C ILE A 104 -22.98 -26.37 -8.44
N ALA A 105 -22.38 -27.24 -9.24
CA ALA A 105 -20.93 -27.33 -9.43
C ALA A 105 -20.34 -26.14 -10.21
N THR A 106 -21.08 -25.58 -11.16
CA THR A 106 -20.72 -24.34 -11.88
C THR A 106 -20.87 -23.13 -10.97
N THR A 107 -22.00 -23.00 -10.27
CA THR A 107 -22.23 -21.94 -9.27
C THR A 107 -21.23 -22.00 -8.10
N MET A 108 -20.77 -23.19 -7.71
CA MET A 108 -19.70 -23.35 -6.71
C MET A 108 -18.32 -22.94 -7.22
N ARG A 109 -18.03 -23.15 -8.51
CA ARG A 109 -16.76 -22.71 -9.14
C ARG A 109 -16.70 -21.20 -9.35
N ASP A 110 -17.84 -20.57 -9.64
CA ASP A 110 -17.94 -19.13 -9.87
C ASP A 110 -18.07 -18.29 -8.59
N ARG A 111 -17.93 -18.91 -7.41
CA ARG A 111 -17.88 -18.16 -6.15
C ARG A 111 -16.66 -17.22 -6.13
N PRO A 112 -16.83 -15.95 -5.70
CA PRO A 112 -15.76 -14.95 -5.68
C PRO A 112 -14.56 -15.28 -4.77
N HIS A 113 -14.61 -16.39 -4.03
CA HIS A 113 -13.56 -16.88 -3.11
C HIS A 113 -13.18 -18.35 -3.35
N GLY A 114 -13.41 -18.88 -4.57
CA GLY A 114 -12.99 -20.23 -4.93
C GLY A 114 -11.47 -20.43 -4.92
N TRP A 115 -11.02 -21.65 -4.64
CA TRP A 115 -9.60 -22.00 -4.68
C TRP A 115 -9.10 -22.08 -6.12
N ALA A 116 -8.43 -21.03 -6.58
CA ALA A 116 -7.87 -20.95 -7.93
C ALA A 116 -6.36 -21.31 -7.95
N ALA A 117 -5.86 -21.70 -9.14
CA ALA A 117 -4.43 -21.92 -9.36
C ALA A 117 -3.57 -20.69 -9.02
N ARG A 118 -4.12 -19.48 -9.20
CA ARG A 118 -3.50 -18.23 -8.75
C ARG A 118 -3.29 -18.25 -7.23
N THR A 119 -4.34 -18.52 -6.46
CA THR A 119 -4.28 -18.57 -4.99
C THR A 119 -3.29 -19.63 -4.50
N SER A 120 -3.29 -20.81 -5.13
CA SER A 120 -2.32 -21.86 -4.83
C SER A 120 -0.86 -21.41 -5.07
N ARG A 121 -0.58 -20.74 -6.20
CA ARG A 121 0.75 -20.17 -6.47
C ARG A 121 1.15 -19.12 -5.44
N TRP A 122 0.24 -18.22 -5.06
CA TRP A 122 0.50 -17.22 -4.02
C TRP A 122 0.81 -17.89 -2.67
N LEU A 123 0.04 -18.90 -2.29
CA LEU A 123 0.27 -19.65 -1.06
C LEU A 123 1.63 -20.35 -1.08
N LEU A 124 1.95 -21.10 -2.14
CA LEU A 124 3.21 -21.84 -2.24
C LEU A 124 4.44 -20.91 -2.26
N ARG A 125 4.36 -19.76 -2.94
CA ARG A 125 5.40 -18.72 -2.89
C ARG A 125 5.53 -18.15 -1.49
N GLY A 126 4.41 -17.87 -0.83
CA GLY A 126 4.38 -17.45 0.57
C GLY A 126 5.06 -18.47 1.48
N THR A 127 4.71 -19.75 1.35
CA THR A 127 5.34 -20.85 2.10
C THR A 127 6.85 -20.90 1.87
N ALA A 128 7.31 -20.81 0.62
CA ALA A 128 8.74 -20.78 0.30
C ALA A 128 9.45 -19.60 0.98
N VAL A 129 8.88 -18.39 0.89
CA VAL A 129 9.40 -17.19 1.57
C VAL A 129 9.43 -17.37 3.08
N THR A 130 8.38 -17.93 3.69
CA THR A 130 8.33 -18.15 5.15
C THR A 130 9.35 -19.16 5.63
N LEU A 131 9.58 -20.25 4.88
CA LEU A 131 10.60 -21.26 5.21
C LEU A 131 12.01 -20.69 5.08
N LEU A 132 12.28 -19.88 4.06
CA LEU A 132 13.55 -19.17 3.92
C LEU A 132 13.75 -18.14 5.03
N ALA A 133 12.72 -17.36 5.37
CA ALA A 133 12.79 -16.43 6.49
C ALA A 133 13.04 -17.15 7.83
N ALA A 134 12.41 -18.31 8.04
CA ALA A 134 12.67 -19.15 9.21
C ALA A 134 14.11 -19.68 9.22
N GLY A 135 14.63 -20.14 8.09
CA GLY A 135 16.03 -20.57 7.95
C GLY A 135 17.02 -19.45 8.25
N LEU A 136 16.74 -18.23 7.79
CA LEU A 136 17.52 -17.04 8.13
C LEU A 136 17.52 -16.78 9.65
N LEU A 137 16.36 -16.85 10.30
CA LEU A 137 16.25 -16.69 11.76
C LEU A 137 17.06 -17.76 12.50
N VAL A 138 16.99 -19.01 12.07
CA VAL A 138 17.80 -20.10 12.64
C VAL A 138 19.28 -19.81 12.53
N LEU A 139 19.76 -19.30 11.39
CA LEU A 139 21.16 -18.92 11.22
C LEU A 139 21.55 -17.66 12.03
N ALA A 140 20.60 -16.77 12.32
CA ALA A 140 20.84 -15.57 13.10
C ALA A 140 21.00 -15.86 14.60
N LEU A 141 20.43 -16.96 15.11
CA LEU A 141 20.55 -17.35 16.51
C LEU A 141 22.03 -17.52 16.93
N PRO A 142 22.40 -17.04 18.14
CA PRO A 142 23.76 -17.19 18.64
C PRO A 142 24.09 -18.66 18.93
N GLY A 143 25.33 -19.06 18.64
CA GLY A 143 25.83 -20.42 18.87
C GLY A 143 26.69 -20.95 17.71
N GLY A 144 27.40 -22.05 17.96
CA GLY A 144 28.23 -22.73 16.96
C GLY A 144 29.41 -21.90 16.43
N SER A 145 29.99 -22.34 15.31
CA SER A 145 31.07 -21.63 14.64
C SER A 145 30.54 -20.49 13.76
N THR A 146 31.00 -19.27 14.04
CA THR A 146 30.64 -18.05 13.29
C THR A 146 30.98 -18.16 11.81
N SER A 147 32.14 -18.75 11.47
CA SER A 147 32.59 -18.93 10.09
C SER A 147 31.68 -19.88 9.30
N LEU A 148 31.20 -20.96 9.92
CA LEU A 148 30.25 -21.87 9.29
C LEU A 148 28.91 -21.18 9.06
N ARG A 149 28.40 -20.44 10.06
CA ARG A 149 27.15 -19.67 9.91
C ARG A 149 27.26 -18.64 8.79
N ALA A 150 28.37 -17.91 8.70
CA ALA A 150 28.64 -16.96 7.63
C ALA A 150 28.69 -17.66 6.25
N ALA A 151 29.39 -18.79 6.15
CA ALA A 151 29.50 -19.57 4.92
C ALA A 151 28.15 -20.15 4.47
N VAL A 152 27.35 -20.68 5.40
CA VAL A 152 26.01 -21.22 5.11
C VAL A 152 25.05 -20.09 4.73
N ALA A 153 25.11 -18.93 5.39
CA ALA A 153 24.31 -17.76 5.02
C ALA A 153 24.66 -17.25 3.62
N ALA A 154 25.96 -17.14 3.30
CA ALA A 154 26.43 -16.74 1.97
C ALA A 154 26.01 -17.75 0.90
N GLY A 155 26.25 -19.04 1.14
CA GLY A 155 25.88 -20.12 0.24
C GLY A 155 24.37 -20.17 -0.02
N THR A 156 23.55 -20.00 1.03
CA THR A 156 22.10 -19.93 0.90
C THR A 156 21.67 -18.69 0.13
N GLY A 157 22.26 -17.52 0.41
CA GLY A 157 21.99 -16.29 -0.34
C GLY A 157 22.28 -16.43 -1.84
N LEU A 158 23.39 -17.08 -2.20
CA LEU A 158 23.72 -17.39 -3.60
C LEU A 158 22.75 -18.39 -4.22
N LEU A 159 22.39 -19.47 -3.51
CA LEU A 159 21.41 -20.45 -3.98
C LEU A 159 20.03 -19.81 -4.22
N VAL A 160 19.58 -18.95 -3.31
CA VAL A 160 18.32 -18.20 -3.45
C VAL A 160 18.41 -17.23 -4.62
N LEU A 161 19.56 -16.57 -4.84
CA LEU A 161 19.78 -15.70 -6.00
C LEU A 161 19.69 -16.48 -7.32
N PHE A 162 20.33 -17.65 -7.42
CA PHE A 162 20.22 -18.52 -8.59
C PHE A 162 18.78 -19.02 -8.77
N GLY A 163 18.11 -19.41 -7.69
CA GLY A 163 16.69 -19.80 -7.73
C GLY A 163 15.79 -18.68 -8.21
N ALA A 164 16.01 -17.44 -7.75
CA ALA A 164 15.30 -16.25 -8.19
C ALA A 164 15.54 -15.96 -9.68
N ALA A 165 16.80 -16.07 -10.13
CA ALA A 165 17.18 -15.91 -11.53
C ALA A 165 16.51 -16.96 -12.42
N SER A 166 16.56 -18.24 -12.03
CA SER A 166 15.92 -19.35 -12.75
C SER A 166 14.40 -19.20 -12.79
N ALA A 167 13.76 -18.84 -11.67
CA ALA A 167 12.32 -18.60 -11.61
C ALA A 167 11.89 -17.47 -12.56
N SER A 168 12.64 -16.37 -12.58
CA SER A 168 12.33 -15.24 -13.47
C SER A 168 12.63 -15.54 -14.95
N ARG A 169 13.82 -16.07 -15.25
CA ARG A 169 14.33 -16.18 -16.63
C ARG A 169 14.09 -17.52 -17.31
N ALA A 170 14.18 -18.63 -16.58
CA ALA A 170 14.01 -19.97 -17.17
C ALA A 170 12.56 -20.43 -17.15
N ILE A 171 11.83 -20.11 -16.07
CA ILE A 171 10.42 -20.48 -15.90
C ILE A 171 9.47 -19.37 -16.43
N GLY A 172 9.94 -18.12 -16.46
CA GLY A 172 9.11 -16.96 -16.85
C GLY A 172 8.19 -16.46 -15.73
N ASP A 173 8.41 -16.89 -14.48
CA ASP A 173 7.63 -16.46 -13.32
C ASP A 173 8.34 -15.34 -12.55
N ALA A 174 8.21 -14.12 -13.09
CA ALA A 174 8.78 -12.90 -12.52
C ALA A 174 8.40 -12.67 -11.05
N ALA A 175 7.18 -13.03 -10.66
CA ALA A 175 6.69 -12.84 -9.30
C ALA A 175 7.33 -13.83 -8.31
N ALA A 176 7.56 -15.08 -8.71
CA ALA A 176 8.34 -16.02 -7.92
C ALA A 176 9.82 -15.58 -7.83
N GLY A 177 10.39 -15.10 -8.94
CA GLY A 177 11.74 -14.54 -8.98
C GLY A 177 11.91 -13.37 -8.01
N ALA A 178 10.98 -12.42 -7.99
CA ALA A 178 11.00 -11.28 -7.06
C ALA A 178 10.80 -11.71 -5.59
N ALA A 179 9.89 -12.64 -5.32
CA ALA A 179 9.64 -13.14 -3.97
C ALA A 179 10.87 -13.82 -3.36
N LEU A 180 11.55 -14.68 -4.13
CA LEU A 180 12.82 -15.28 -3.71
C LEU A 180 13.94 -14.24 -3.64
N GLY A 181 14.02 -13.37 -4.65
CA GLY A 181 15.01 -12.31 -4.76
C GLY A 181 15.02 -11.35 -3.57
N PHE A 182 13.86 -11.05 -3.00
CA PHE A 182 13.73 -10.20 -1.81
C PHE A 182 14.43 -10.80 -0.56
N LEU A 183 14.67 -12.11 -0.53
CA LEU A 183 15.38 -12.79 0.56
C LEU A 183 16.91 -12.84 0.36
N VAL A 184 17.42 -12.51 -0.83
CA VAL A 184 18.87 -12.49 -1.08
C VAL A 184 19.59 -11.44 -0.21
N PRO A 185 19.14 -10.17 -0.13
CA PRO A 185 19.79 -9.16 0.70
C PRO A 185 19.96 -9.55 2.18
N PRO A 186 18.93 -10.03 2.91
CA PRO A 186 19.11 -10.35 4.32
C PRO A 186 20.00 -11.58 4.58
N TYR A 187 20.04 -12.58 3.69
CA TYR A 187 20.99 -13.68 3.79
C TYR A 187 22.44 -13.22 3.62
N LEU A 188 22.71 -12.38 2.62
CA LEU A 188 24.02 -11.79 2.42
C LEU A 188 24.37 -10.78 3.52
N ALA A 189 23.37 -10.09 4.08
CA ALA A 189 23.54 -9.21 5.24
C ALA A 189 24.05 -9.98 6.45
N LEU A 190 23.42 -11.13 6.74
CA LEU A 190 23.85 -11.99 7.83
C LEU A 190 25.27 -12.52 7.59
N ALA A 191 25.58 -12.97 6.36
CA ALA A 191 26.91 -13.43 6.02
C ALA A 191 27.97 -12.32 6.23
N GLY A 192 27.71 -11.12 5.70
CA GLY A 192 28.61 -9.97 5.84
C GLY A 192 28.77 -9.51 7.28
N ALA A 193 27.69 -9.48 8.06
CA ALA A 193 27.72 -9.08 9.46
C ALA A 193 28.48 -10.06 10.37
N LEU A 194 28.66 -11.31 9.95
CA LEU A 194 29.41 -12.31 10.70
C LEU A 194 30.92 -12.32 10.38
N LEU A 195 31.38 -11.61 9.33
CA LEU A 195 32.80 -11.56 8.94
C LEU A 195 33.67 -10.74 9.92
N PRO A 196 33.26 -9.53 10.36
CA PRO A 196 34.07 -8.78 11.31
C PRO A 196 34.14 -9.48 12.68
N THR A 197 35.37 -9.69 13.12
CA THR A 197 35.73 -10.25 14.43
C THR A 197 36.58 -9.23 15.18
N GLY A 198 36.45 -9.21 16.50
CA GLY A 198 37.11 -8.22 17.35
C GLY A 198 36.50 -8.19 18.75
N GLU A 199 36.95 -7.25 19.56
CA GLU A 199 36.41 -7.03 20.90
C GLU A 199 34.95 -6.53 20.81
N THR A 200 34.12 -6.98 21.75
CA THR A 200 32.72 -6.56 21.81
C THR A 200 32.65 -5.07 22.15
N GLY A 201 32.12 -4.27 21.22
CA GLY A 201 32.00 -2.83 21.38
C GLY A 201 31.25 -2.17 20.23
N THR A 202 31.14 -0.84 20.31
CA THR A 202 30.53 0.05 19.32
C THR A 202 31.18 -0.09 17.94
N GLN A 203 32.51 -0.11 17.87
CA GLN A 203 33.25 -0.25 16.62
C GLN A 203 32.99 -1.61 15.95
N LEU A 204 32.98 -2.71 16.69
CA LEU A 204 32.67 -4.03 16.14
C LEU A 204 31.22 -4.07 15.64
N LEU A 205 30.27 -3.52 16.39
CA LEU A 205 28.87 -3.42 15.97
C LEU A 205 28.75 -2.59 14.67
N GLY A 206 29.44 -1.46 14.60
CA GLY A 206 29.53 -0.62 13.40
C GLY A 206 30.12 -1.34 12.20
N ALA A 207 31.23 -2.06 12.39
CA ALA A 207 31.87 -2.87 11.35
C ALA A 207 30.94 -3.99 10.85
N ARG A 208 30.25 -4.69 11.75
CA ARG A 208 29.27 -5.74 11.39
C ARG A 208 28.06 -5.17 10.65
N LEU A 209 27.54 -4.04 11.11
CA LEU A 209 26.44 -3.34 10.45
C LEU A 209 26.86 -2.89 9.04
N LEU A 210 28.03 -2.24 8.91
CA LEU A 210 28.58 -1.81 7.63
C LEU A 210 28.78 -2.98 6.67
N ALA A 211 29.47 -4.05 7.10
CA ALA A 211 29.77 -5.20 6.28
C ALA A 211 28.49 -5.95 5.85
N GLY A 212 27.54 -6.14 6.78
CA GLY A 212 26.25 -6.75 6.48
C GLY A 212 25.44 -5.91 5.51
N CYS A 213 25.28 -4.62 5.77
CA CYS A 213 24.55 -3.72 4.90
C CYS A 213 25.19 -3.56 3.52
N ALA A 214 26.52 -3.52 3.41
CA ALA A 214 27.21 -3.50 2.13
C ALA A 214 26.95 -4.79 1.32
N ALA A 215 27.01 -5.96 1.98
CA ALA A 215 26.68 -7.24 1.36
C ALA A 215 25.21 -7.32 0.94
N ALA A 216 24.29 -6.78 1.74
CA ALA A 216 22.87 -6.70 1.44
C ALA A 216 22.60 -5.82 0.21
N ALA A 217 23.26 -4.66 0.12
CA ALA A 217 23.15 -3.76 -1.03
C ALA A 217 23.67 -4.44 -2.30
N GLY A 218 24.82 -5.12 -2.24
CA GLY A 218 25.34 -5.94 -3.33
C GLY A 218 24.35 -7.04 -3.75
N GLY A 219 23.77 -7.76 -2.78
CA GLY A 219 22.74 -8.76 -3.02
C GLY A 219 21.50 -8.21 -3.73
N ALA A 220 21.02 -7.05 -3.30
CA ALA A 220 19.87 -6.38 -3.90
C ALA A 220 20.16 -6.00 -5.36
N VAL A 221 21.33 -5.41 -5.65
CA VAL A 221 21.74 -5.03 -7.01
C VAL A 221 21.91 -6.27 -7.91
N LEU A 222 22.56 -7.33 -7.42
CA LEU A 222 22.69 -8.59 -8.14
C LEU A 222 21.32 -9.20 -8.44
N THR A 223 20.39 -9.12 -7.50
CA THR A 223 19.02 -9.61 -7.69
C THR A 223 18.27 -8.79 -8.73
N VAL A 224 18.41 -7.47 -8.76
CA VAL A 224 17.85 -6.61 -9.82
C VAL A 224 18.36 -7.06 -11.18
N ALA A 225 19.67 -7.29 -11.32
CA ALA A 225 20.27 -7.75 -12.57
C ALA A 225 19.79 -9.15 -12.98
N ALA A 226 19.62 -10.05 -12.01
CA ALA A 226 19.21 -11.43 -12.25
C ALA A 226 17.71 -11.57 -12.60
N VAL A 227 16.84 -10.85 -11.88
CA VAL A 227 15.38 -10.97 -11.97
C VAL A 227 14.79 -10.02 -13.02
N ALA A 228 15.39 -8.84 -13.21
CA ALA A 228 15.00 -7.80 -14.18
C ALA A 228 13.50 -7.37 -14.15
N SER A 229 12.80 -7.66 -13.05
CA SER A 229 11.40 -7.32 -12.79
C SER A 229 11.24 -6.91 -11.33
N PHE A 230 10.14 -6.20 -11.01
CA PHE A 230 9.89 -5.63 -9.66
C PHE A 230 11.07 -4.77 -9.16
N VAL A 231 11.67 -3.99 -10.07
CA VAL A 231 12.83 -3.13 -9.78
C VAL A 231 12.59 -2.17 -8.60
N PRO A 232 11.42 -1.53 -8.44
CA PRO A 232 11.16 -0.68 -7.29
C PRO A 232 11.33 -1.39 -5.95
N LEU A 233 10.80 -2.61 -5.82
CA LEU A 233 10.90 -3.44 -4.61
C LEU A 233 12.37 -3.73 -4.28
N LEU A 234 13.12 -4.25 -5.25
CA LEU A 234 14.50 -4.69 -5.03
C LEU A 234 15.45 -3.51 -4.80
N LEU A 235 15.28 -2.39 -5.51
CA LEU A 235 16.09 -1.19 -5.27
C LEU A 235 15.75 -0.51 -3.95
N SER A 236 14.49 -0.59 -3.47
CA SER A 236 14.16 -0.10 -2.13
C SER A 236 14.92 -0.86 -1.04
N ALA A 237 15.11 -2.19 -1.17
CA ALA A 237 15.95 -2.96 -0.26
C ALA A 237 17.42 -2.49 -0.28
N ALA A 238 17.94 -2.12 -1.46
CA ALA A 238 19.27 -1.52 -1.60
C ALA A 238 19.35 -0.15 -0.89
N THR A 239 18.30 0.68 -0.94
CA THR A 239 18.29 1.97 -0.23
C THR A 239 18.31 1.82 1.29
N VAL A 240 17.60 0.83 1.84
CA VAL A 240 17.66 0.50 3.28
C VAL A 240 19.05 0.02 3.67
N ALA A 241 19.63 -0.87 2.85
CA ALA A 241 20.98 -1.35 3.05
C ALA A 241 22.00 -0.22 3.00
N LEU A 242 21.88 0.73 2.07
CA LEU A 242 22.77 1.89 2.00
C LEU A 242 22.68 2.76 3.25
N ALA A 243 21.48 3.04 3.76
CA ALA A 243 21.29 3.79 4.99
C ALA A 243 21.94 3.09 6.20
N GLY A 244 21.77 1.76 6.31
CA GLY A 244 22.43 0.96 7.34
C GLY A 244 23.96 0.92 7.20
N ALA A 245 24.48 0.91 5.97
CA ALA A 245 25.91 0.99 5.72
C ALA A 245 26.49 2.35 6.17
N VAL A 246 25.82 3.45 5.84
CA VAL A 246 26.20 4.79 6.31
C VAL A 246 26.19 4.86 7.83
N TRP A 247 25.17 4.28 8.47
CA TRP A 247 25.09 4.19 9.93
C TRP A 247 26.28 3.40 10.51
N GLY A 248 26.55 2.19 10.01
CA GLY A 248 27.66 1.36 10.46
C GLY A 248 29.02 2.04 10.24
N ALA A 249 29.20 2.73 9.12
CA ALA A 249 30.40 3.51 8.83
C ALA A 249 30.58 4.67 9.82
N LEU A 250 29.49 5.37 10.18
CA LEU A 250 29.55 6.44 11.17
C LEU A 250 29.99 5.90 12.53
N MET A 251 29.39 4.80 12.99
CA MET A 251 29.80 4.14 14.25
C MET A 251 31.27 3.71 14.22
N LEU A 252 31.72 3.13 13.11
CA LEU A 252 33.11 2.68 12.98
C LEU A 252 34.12 3.84 12.96
N ALA A 253 33.78 4.94 12.28
CA ALA A 253 34.69 6.08 12.10
C ALA A 253 34.74 7.03 13.31
N THR A 254 33.65 7.13 14.07
CA THR A 254 33.51 8.12 15.16
C THR A 254 33.40 7.50 16.55
N ASP A 255 33.37 6.17 16.63
CA ASP A 255 33.15 5.41 17.88
C ASP A 255 31.89 5.82 18.65
N LEU A 256 30.89 6.35 17.94
CA LEU A 256 29.61 6.73 18.52
C LEU A 256 28.75 5.48 18.81
N PRO A 257 27.99 5.49 19.92
CA PRO A 257 26.98 4.46 20.17
C PRO A 257 25.90 4.47 19.08
N ALA A 258 25.16 3.37 18.96
CA ALA A 258 24.21 3.16 17.87
C ALA A 258 23.11 4.22 17.90
N ALA A 259 22.60 4.60 19.09
CA ALA A 259 21.62 5.67 19.24
C ALA A 259 22.11 7.00 18.64
N HIS A 260 23.33 7.43 18.95
CA HIS A 260 23.90 8.69 18.48
C HIS A 260 24.09 8.69 16.97
N ALA A 261 24.70 7.63 16.42
CA ALA A 261 24.89 7.50 14.98
C ALA A 261 23.54 7.41 14.22
N SER A 262 22.54 6.74 14.79
CA SER A 262 21.20 6.63 14.19
C SER A 262 20.48 7.96 14.08
N SER A 263 20.68 8.85 15.05
CA SER A 263 20.09 10.19 15.07
C SER A 263 20.54 11.00 13.85
N VAL A 264 21.82 10.91 13.49
CA VAL A 264 22.40 11.56 12.30
C VAL A 264 21.79 11.01 11.01
N VAL A 265 21.47 9.71 10.96
CA VAL A 265 20.84 9.05 9.81
C VAL A 265 19.35 9.39 9.70
N ALA A 266 18.68 9.74 10.79
CA ALA A 266 17.27 10.10 10.80
C ALA A 266 16.96 11.33 9.93
N VAL A 267 17.82 12.36 9.98
CA VAL A 267 17.65 13.62 9.23
C VAL A 267 17.62 13.39 7.71
N PRO A 268 18.64 12.79 7.08
CA PRO A 268 18.60 12.52 5.65
C PRO A 268 17.50 11.51 5.28
N ALA A 269 17.14 10.56 6.15
CA ALA A 269 16.02 9.64 5.89
C ALA A 269 14.68 10.39 5.79
N VAL A 270 14.43 11.36 6.68
CA VAL A 270 13.24 12.22 6.65
C VAL A 270 13.23 13.12 5.41
N VAL A 271 14.36 13.75 5.09
CA VAL A 271 14.50 14.57 3.87
C VAL A 271 14.23 13.73 2.63
N PHE A 272 14.81 12.53 2.56
CA PHE A 272 14.57 11.58 1.48
C PHE A 272 13.09 11.21 1.38
N GLY A 273 12.42 10.96 2.50
CA GLY A 273 10.97 10.72 2.59
C GLY A 273 10.14 11.83 1.94
N GLY A 274 10.49 13.10 2.21
CA GLY A 274 9.82 14.25 1.57
C GLY A 274 10.06 14.38 0.06
N LEU A 275 11.17 13.82 -0.44
CA LEU A 275 11.53 13.82 -1.86
C LEU A 275 11.02 12.59 -2.63
N VAL A 276 10.38 11.62 -1.95
CA VAL A 276 9.88 10.38 -2.57
C VAL A 276 9.01 10.62 -3.79
N PRO A 277 8.01 11.53 -3.79
CA PRO A 277 7.18 11.76 -4.99
C PRO A 277 7.99 12.24 -6.19
N ALA A 278 8.94 13.17 -5.97
CA ALA A 278 9.79 13.71 -7.03
C ALA A 278 10.76 12.67 -7.58
N ILE A 279 11.34 11.84 -6.71
CA ILE A 279 12.24 10.74 -7.10
C ILE A 279 11.46 9.68 -7.87
N ALA A 280 10.30 9.25 -7.38
CA ALA A 280 9.46 8.24 -8.02
C ALA A 280 8.99 8.70 -9.41
N PHE A 281 8.59 9.97 -9.55
CA PHE A 281 8.23 10.57 -10.84
C PHE A 281 9.40 10.53 -11.85
N ARG A 282 10.63 10.81 -11.40
CA ARG A 282 11.82 10.75 -12.26
C ARG A 282 12.18 9.31 -12.62
N LEU A 283 12.08 8.38 -11.67
CA LEU A 283 12.39 6.96 -11.88
C LEU A 283 11.35 6.24 -12.74
N SER A 284 10.11 6.73 -12.81
CA SER A 284 9.10 6.22 -13.73
C SER A 284 9.24 6.76 -15.16
N GLY A 285 10.19 7.67 -15.40
CA GLY A 285 10.41 8.28 -16.71
C GLY A 285 9.35 9.32 -17.09
N LEU A 286 8.53 9.77 -16.14
CA LEU A 286 7.64 10.92 -16.36
C LEU A 286 8.49 12.20 -16.41
N ARG A 287 8.08 13.14 -17.26
CA ARG A 287 8.71 14.46 -17.41
C ARG A 287 7.63 15.51 -17.23
N LEU A 288 7.91 16.55 -16.47
CA LEU A 288 7.04 17.71 -16.46
C LEU A 288 7.22 18.45 -17.79
N PRO A 289 6.12 18.81 -18.48
CA PRO A 289 6.22 19.71 -19.63
C PRO A 289 6.80 21.05 -19.18
N VAL A 290 7.59 21.67 -20.05
CA VAL A 290 8.10 23.03 -19.81
C VAL A 290 6.92 23.98 -19.80
N LEU A 291 6.84 24.86 -18.80
CA LEU A 291 5.77 25.82 -18.72
C LEU A 291 5.98 26.86 -19.82
N PRO A 292 5.01 27.07 -20.74
CA PRO A 292 5.16 28.02 -21.82
C PRO A 292 5.29 29.44 -21.26
N THR A 293 6.32 30.14 -21.71
CA THR A 293 6.61 31.53 -21.32
C THR A 293 5.99 32.54 -22.29
N ASN A 294 5.72 32.14 -23.53
CA ASN A 294 5.16 32.97 -24.60
C ASN A 294 3.95 32.29 -25.28
N ALA A 295 3.10 33.07 -25.94
CA ALA A 295 1.89 32.58 -26.61
C ALA A 295 2.16 31.57 -27.74
N GLU A 296 3.31 31.69 -28.42
CA GLU A 296 3.75 30.75 -29.46
C GLU A 296 4.07 29.36 -28.88
N GLN A 297 4.61 29.31 -27.66
CA GLN A 297 4.95 28.07 -26.96
C GLN A 297 3.73 27.31 -26.42
N LEU A 298 2.54 27.95 -26.38
CA LEU A 298 1.29 27.24 -26.05
C LEU A 298 0.89 26.23 -27.13
N GLN A 299 1.42 26.39 -28.35
CA GLN A 299 1.18 25.49 -29.49
C GLN A 299 2.29 24.43 -29.64
N GLU A 300 3.30 24.43 -28.77
CA GLU A 300 4.36 23.41 -28.74
C GLU A 300 3.97 22.29 -27.76
N GLY A 301 4.17 21.01 -28.13
CA GLY A 301 3.93 19.88 -27.22
C GLY A 301 2.45 19.57 -26.92
N ILE A 302 1.53 20.05 -27.76
CA ILE A 302 0.07 19.77 -27.73
C ILE A 302 -0.32 18.41 -28.32
N GLU A 303 0.66 17.62 -28.77
CA GLU A 303 0.40 16.26 -29.23
C GLU A 303 -0.18 15.40 -28.08
N PRO A 304 -1.34 14.74 -28.30
CA PRO A 304 -1.93 13.87 -27.30
C PRO A 304 -0.95 12.76 -26.93
N HIS A 305 -0.63 12.64 -25.64
CA HIS A 305 0.16 11.52 -25.16
C HIS A 305 -0.68 10.24 -25.25
N ALA A 306 -0.10 9.15 -25.77
CA ALA A 306 -0.79 7.87 -25.84
C ALA A 306 -1.24 7.44 -24.43
N ASN A 307 -2.55 7.23 -24.25
CA ASN A 307 -3.17 6.95 -22.95
C ASN A 307 -2.48 5.77 -22.22
N GLU A 308 -2.16 4.70 -22.95
CA GLU A 308 -1.49 3.50 -22.42
C GLU A 308 -0.09 3.80 -21.82
N GLN A 309 0.67 4.73 -22.41
CA GLN A 309 1.98 5.11 -21.90
C GLN A 309 1.88 5.93 -20.61
N VAL A 310 0.87 6.80 -20.52
CA VAL A 310 0.62 7.59 -19.32
C VAL A 310 0.15 6.68 -18.19
N VAL A 311 -0.79 5.76 -18.45
CA VAL A 311 -1.30 4.83 -17.44
C VAL A 311 -0.19 3.92 -16.91
N SER A 312 0.62 3.32 -17.79
CA SER A 312 1.72 2.43 -17.38
C SER A 312 2.81 3.16 -16.57
N ARG A 313 3.21 4.37 -16.97
CA ARG A 313 4.20 5.16 -16.22
C ARG A 313 3.67 5.67 -14.89
N THR A 314 2.38 6.00 -14.81
CA THR A 314 1.74 6.37 -13.54
C THR A 314 1.70 5.18 -12.58
N ALA A 315 1.34 3.99 -13.06
CA ALA A 315 1.39 2.76 -12.24
C ALA A 315 2.82 2.49 -11.73
N LEU A 316 3.83 2.63 -12.60
CA LEU A 316 5.23 2.47 -12.19
C LEU A 316 5.67 3.54 -11.17
N ALA A 317 5.19 4.77 -11.29
CA ALA A 317 5.44 5.82 -10.29
C ALA A 317 4.83 5.46 -8.93
N GLU A 318 3.62 4.88 -8.90
CA GLU A 318 2.98 4.40 -7.68
C GLU A 318 3.74 3.24 -7.03
N GLU A 319 4.28 2.31 -7.83
CA GLU A 319 5.16 1.24 -7.35
C GLU A 319 6.43 1.80 -6.70
N TRP A 320 7.08 2.77 -7.37
CA TRP A 320 8.25 3.47 -6.83
C TRP A 320 7.95 4.22 -5.52
N MET A 321 6.85 4.97 -5.47
CA MET A 321 6.45 5.66 -4.24
C MET A 321 6.23 4.66 -3.09
N THR A 322 5.53 3.56 -3.36
CA THR A 322 5.26 2.53 -2.35
C THR A 322 6.54 1.89 -1.82
N ALA A 323 7.46 1.52 -2.72
CA ALA A 323 8.72 0.91 -2.33
C ALA A 323 9.63 1.88 -1.56
N LEU A 324 9.74 3.13 -2.01
CA LEU A 324 10.57 4.13 -1.34
C LEU A 324 10.02 4.56 0.02
N TYR A 325 8.70 4.74 0.16
CA TYR A 325 8.09 5.00 1.47
C TYR A 325 8.28 3.82 2.43
N ALA A 326 8.19 2.57 1.94
CA ALA A 326 8.49 1.39 2.75
C ALA A 326 9.95 1.36 3.21
N ALA A 327 10.89 1.71 2.32
CA ALA A 327 12.31 1.82 2.68
C ALA A 327 12.55 2.91 3.73
N THR A 328 12.02 4.13 3.52
CA THR A 328 12.14 5.22 4.50
C THR A 328 11.53 4.82 5.84
N GLY A 329 10.35 4.20 5.83
CA GLY A 329 9.68 3.70 7.02
C GLY A 329 10.51 2.67 7.78
N LEU A 330 11.13 1.72 7.08
CA LEU A 330 11.98 0.69 7.68
C LEU A 330 13.27 1.28 8.27
N VAL A 331 13.90 2.25 7.58
CA VAL A 331 15.06 2.97 8.12
C VAL A 331 14.68 3.74 9.39
N CYS A 332 13.57 4.47 9.37
CA CYS A 332 13.08 5.18 10.54
C CYS A 332 12.73 4.22 11.69
N ALA A 333 12.16 3.04 11.42
CA ALA A 333 11.92 2.03 12.44
C ALA A 333 13.23 1.51 13.06
N GLY A 334 14.29 1.33 12.26
CA GLY A 334 15.63 1.00 12.74
C GLY A 334 16.20 2.09 13.65
N VAL A 335 16.08 3.36 13.25
CA VAL A 335 16.50 4.52 14.05
C VAL A 335 15.74 4.60 15.37
N LEU A 336 14.41 4.46 15.35
CA LEU A 336 13.58 4.43 16.56
C LEU A 336 13.99 3.30 17.50
N THR A 337 14.28 2.12 16.95
CA THR A 337 14.80 0.98 17.74
C THR A 337 16.09 1.34 18.46
N ALA A 338 17.07 1.93 17.77
CA ALA A 338 18.34 2.30 18.38
C ALA A 338 18.21 3.42 19.41
N LEU A 339 17.45 4.48 19.11
CA LEU A 339 17.24 5.58 20.05
C LEU A 339 16.60 5.13 21.37
N VAL A 340 15.71 4.13 21.34
CA VAL A 340 14.97 3.69 22.53
C VAL A 340 15.65 2.54 23.26
N LEU A 341 16.37 1.65 22.56
CA LEU A 341 16.95 0.45 23.17
C LEU A 341 18.44 0.55 23.48
N ASP A 342 19.22 1.38 22.77
CA ASP A 342 20.66 1.53 23.00
C ASP A 342 20.98 2.69 23.93
N ARG A 343 21.06 2.41 25.24
CA ARG A 343 21.37 3.39 26.31
C ARG A 343 20.54 4.69 26.18
N PRO A 344 19.21 4.59 26.28
CA PRO A 344 18.34 5.72 26.03
C PRO A 344 18.54 6.81 27.07
N ASP A 345 18.78 8.02 26.59
CA ASP A 345 18.81 9.23 27.37
C ASP A 345 17.57 10.09 27.08
N THR A 346 17.44 11.22 27.76
CA THR A 346 16.27 12.09 27.57
C THR A 346 16.24 12.67 26.15
N ALA A 347 17.40 13.01 25.57
CA ALA A 347 17.46 13.54 24.21
C ALA A 347 17.00 12.48 23.20
N ALA A 348 17.44 11.23 23.32
CA ALA A 348 17.04 10.15 22.43
C ALA A 348 15.54 9.84 22.52
N LEU A 349 14.96 9.80 23.72
CA LEU A 349 13.51 9.56 23.90
C LEU A 349 12.66 10.70 23.31
N VAL A 350 13.07 11.96 23.51
CA VAL A 350 12.39 13.13 22.92
C VAL A 350 12.52 13.09 21.39
N THR A 351 13.71 12.80 20.87
CA THR A 351 13.95 12.67 19.42
C THR A 351 13.10 11.56 18.81
N ALA A 352 13.02 10.40 19.46
CA ALA A 352 12.18 9.29 19.03
C ALA A 352 10.68 9.66 19.03
N GLY A 353 10.22 10.39 20.05
CA GLY A 353 8.85 10.91 20.12
C GLY A 353 8.53 11.90 18.99
N VAL A 354 9.43 12.84 18.71
CA VAL A 354 9.27 13.83 17.63
C VAL A 354 9.34 13.17 16.25
N LEU A 355 10.24 12.21 16.03
CA LEU A 355 10.30 11.43 14.80
C LEU A 355 9.02 10.60 14.60
N SER A 356 8.52 9.96 15.66
CA SER A 356 7.27 9.20 15.62
C SER A 356 6.07 10.09 15.25
N LEU A 357 5.96 11.25 15.89
CA LEU A 357 4.94 12.25 15.58
C LEU A 357 5.04 12.72 14.12
N LEU A 358 6.25 13.02 13.65
CA LEU A 358 6.49 13.45 12.27
C LEU A 358 6.01 12.41 11.25
N LEU A 359 6.31 11.13 11.47
CA LEU A 359 5.89 10.03 10.59
C LEU A 359 4.36 9.88 10.56
N LEU A 360 3.71 9.97 11.71
CA LEU A 360 2.25 9.94 11.81
C LEU A 360 1.59 11.12 11.09
N LEU A 361 2.16 12.33 11.21
CA LEU A 361 1.68 13.52 10.50
C LEU A 361 1.93 13.44 9.00
N HIS A 362 3.07 12.87 8.59
CA HIS A 362 3.42 12.72 7.18
C HIS A 362 2.47 11.77 6.44
N ALA A 363 1.96 10.74 7.13
CA ALA A 363 0.96 9.83 6.60
C ALA A 363 -0.35 10.52 6.15
N ARG A 364 -0.62 11.77 6.57
CA ARG A 364 -1.78 12.55 6.12
C ARG A 364 -1.65 13.03 4.67
N GLY A 365 -0.43 13.30 4.20
CA GLY A 365 -0.18 13.77 2.84
C GLY A 365 -0.24 12.67 1.78
N ILE A 366 -0.33 11.40 2.21
CA ILE A 366 -0.28 10.23 1.34
C ILE A 366 -1.70 9.72 1.07
N GLY A 367 -2.17 9.88 -0.17
CA GLY A 367 -3.52 9.48 -0.57
C GLY A 367 -3.72 7.98 -0.78
N HIS A 368 -2.65 7.22 -1.02
CA HIS A 368 -2.75 5.81 -1.39
C HIS A 368 -2.81 4.87 -0.17
N VAL A 369 -3.79 3.97 -0.14
CA VAL A 369 -4.11 3.11 1.02
C VAL A 369 -2.95 2.18 1.43
N TRP A 370 -2.10 1.78 0.48
CA TRP A 370 -0.95 0.91 0.75
C TRP A 370 0.34 1.68 1.05
N GLN A 371 0.44 2.95 0.66
CA GLN A 371 1.62 3.78 0.94
C GLN A 371 1.55 4.41 2.33
N ARG A 372 0.34 4.77 2.76
CA ARG A 372 0.09 5.35 4.07
C ARG A 372 0.60 4.51 5.26
N PRO A 373 0.33 3.18 5.33
CA PRO A 373 0.84 2.35 6.43
C PRO A 373 2.37 2.24 6.44
N ALA A 374 3.04 2.39 5.29
CA ALA A 374 4.50 2.29 5.20
C ALA A 374 5.23 3.33 6.08
N VAL A 375 4.63 4.51 6.29
CA VAL A 375 5.17 5.57 7.16
C VAL A 375 4.45 5.60 8.51
N MET A 376 3.14 5.32 8.53
CA MET A 376 2.33 5.35 9.75
C MET A 376 2.73 4.26 10.75
N LEU A 377 2.99 3.02 10.28
CA LEU A 377 3.31 1.90 11.16
C LEU A 377 4.65 2.10 11.89
N PRO A 378 5.75 2.56 11.26
CA PRO A 378 6.97 2.96 11.97
C PRO A 378 6.74 4.03 13.03
N GLY A 379 5.91 5.05 12.76
CA GLY A 379 5.57 6.08 13.74
C GLY A 379 4.82 5.52 14.94
N LEU A 380 3.84 4.63 14.72
CA LEU A 380 3.13 3.95 15.80
C LEU A 380 4.05 3.00 16.56
N TYR A 381 4.92 2.27 15.85
CA TYR A 381 5.94 1.40 16.43
C TYR A 381 6.84 2.16 17.39
N GLY A 382 7.32 3.35 17.01
CA GLY A 382 8.13 4.20 17.90
C GLY A 382 7.41 4.58 19.20
N LEU A 383 6.15 5.00 19.12
CA LEU A 383 5.36 5.32 20.32
C LEU A 383 5.14 4.11 21.23
N VAL A 384 4.82 2.95 20.64
CA VAL A 384 4.67 1.69 21.39
C VAL A 384 5.99 1.28 22.03
N LEU A 385 7.11 1.43 21.30
CA LEU A 385 8.43 1.09 21.81
C LEU A 385 8.82 1.98 23.00
N ILE A 386 8.56 3.29 22.93
CA ILE A 386 8.75 4.23 24.04
C ILE A 386 7.88 3.83 25.24
N ALA A 387 6.60 3.49 25.00
CA ALA A 387 5.70 3.07 26.07
C ALA A 387 6.15 1.76 26.76
N VAL A 388 6.58 0.76 25.99
CA VAL A 388 7.11 -0.50 26.53
C VAL A 388 8.40 -0.27 27.30
N HIS A 389 9.31 0.54 26.75
CA HIS A 389 10.56 0.90 27.41
C HIS A 389 10.32 1.61 28.75
N THR A 390 9.47 2.65 28.75
CA THR A 390 9.11 3.40 29.96
C THR A 390 8.39 2.53 30.99
N ALA A 391 7.52 1.61 30.58
CA ALA A 391 6.87 0.65 31.49
C ALA A 391 7.89 -0.25 32.23
N GLY A 392 8.98 -0.62 31.56
CA GLY A 392 10.08 -1.39 32.13
C GLY A 392 10.90 -0.61 33.16
N ALA A 393 11.10 0.69 32.94
CA ALA A 393 11.84 1.58 33.83
C ALA A 393 11.04 2.07 35.04
N LEU A 394 9.71 2.12 34.94
CA LEU A 394 8.83 2.62 36.00
C LEU A 394 8.65 1.61 37.16
N PRO A 395 8.59 2.07 38.42
CA PRO A 395 8.12 1.28 39.55
C PRO A 395 6.72 0.70 39.29
N ALA A 396 6.45 -0.50 39.80
CA ALA A 396 5.17 -1.19 39.58
C ALA A 396 3.95 -0.33 39.95
N ALA A 397 4.06 0.51 40.99
CA ALA A 397 3.01 1.42 41.44
C ALA A 397 2.65 2.53 40.43
N GLN A 398 3.57 2.89 39.52
CA GLN A 398 3.37 3.95 38.52
C GLN A 398 2.88 3.41 37.16
N ARG A 399 2.96 2.10 36.92
CA ARG A 399 2.46 1.46 35.68
C ARG A 399 0.97 1.68 35.40
N PRO A 400 0.07 1.74 36.41
CA PRO A 400 -1.34 2.10 36.17
C PRO A 400 -1.53 3.48 35.55
N ALA A 401 -0.68 4.46 35.90
CA ALA A 401 -0.74 5.79 35.31
C ALA A 401 -0.35 5.78 33.83
N LEU A 402 0.68 5.02 33.46
CA LEU A 402 1.05 4.81 32.05
C LEU A 402 -0.07 4.09 31.28
N LEU A 403 -0.68 3.06 31.88
CA LEU A 403 -1.83 2.38 31.28
C LEU A 403 -3.00 3.35 31.05
N ALA A 404 -3.29 4.24 32.00
CA ALA A 404 -4.32 5.26 31.84
C ALA A 404 -4.03 6.20 30.66
N VAL A 405 -2.77 6.61 30.46
CA VAL A 405 -2.35 7.42 29.29
C VAL A 405 -2.55 6.64 27.98
N LEU A 406 -2.18 5.36 27.94
CA LEU A 406 -2.37 4.51 26.76
C LEU A 406 -3.85 4.29 26.44
N LEU A 407 -4.68 4.05 27.46
CA LEU A 407 -6.13 3.92 27.31
C LEU A 407 -6.76 5.22 26.82
N ALA A 408 -6.31 6.38 27.31
CA ALA A 408 -6.77 7.68 26.80
C ALA A 408 -6.38 7.86 25.33
N GLY A 409 -5.15 7.50 24.93
CA GLY A 409 -4.72 7.52 23.53
C GLY A 409 -5.56 6.59 22.65
N ALA A 410 -5.81 5.36 23.09
CA ALA A 410 -6.65 4.39 22.39
C ALA A 410 -8.10 4.87 22.24
N ALA A 411 -8.68 5.42 23.30
CA ALA A 411 -10.02 6.02 23.26
C ALA A 411 -10.07 7.19 22.28
N THR A 412 -9.05 8.05 22.27
CA THR A 412 -8.96 9.19 21.33
C THR A 412 -8.91 8.70 19.88
N ALA A 413 -8.12 7.67 19.59
CA ALA A 413 -8.03 7.06 18.26
C ALA A 413 -9.36 6.38 17.85
N ALA A 414 -10.02 5.68 18.76
CA ALA A 414 -11.33 5.07 18.52
C ALA A 414 -12.39 6.14 18.20
N ILE A 415 -12.45 7.21 18.99
CA ILE A 415 -13.35 8.35 18.76
C ILE A 415 -13.03 9.02 17.42
N ALA A 416 -11.75 9.23 17.11
CA ALA A 416 -11.32 9.78 15.83
C ALA A 416 -11.74 8.88 14.66
N SER A 417 -11.71 7.56 14.81
CA SER A 417 -12.15 6.62 13.76
C SER A 417 -13.64 6.77 13.41
N TRP A 418 -14.48 7.19 14.36
CA TRP A 418 -15.91 7.42 14.12
C TRP A 418 -16.23 8.84 13.63
N THR A 419 -15.40 9.81 13.99
CA THR A 419 -15.73 11.24 13.83
C THR A 419 -15.00 11.93 12.69
N VAL A 420 -13.83 11.44 12.28
CA VAL A 420 -12.96 12.10 11.29
C VAL A 420 -13.20 11.64 9.85
N PRO A 421 -13.31 10.33 9.53
CA PRO A 421 -13.42 9.86 8.15
C PRO A 421 -14.63 10.47 7.42
N GLY A 422 -14.41 10.92 6.18
CA GLY A 422 -15.46 11.49 5.32
C GLY A 422 -15.94 12.90 5.70
N ARG A 423 -15.47 13.48 6.82
CA ARG A 423 -15.86 14.82 7.24
C ARG A 423 -14.87 15.88 6.77
N ARG A 424 -15.39 17.02 6.31
CA ARG A 424 -14.59 18.22 6.05
C ARG A 424 -14.21 18.87 7.38
N MET A 425 -12.98 18.66 7.84
CA MET A 425 -12.48 19.34 9.03
C MET A 425 -12.34 20.84 8.77
N LEU A 426 -12.48 21.64 9.83
CA LEU A 426 -12.26 23.08 9.75
C LEU A 426 -10.81 23.37 9.33
N PRO A 427 -10.57 24.39 8.47
CA PRO A 427 -9.24 24.66 7.90
C PRO A 427 -8.11 24.83 8.92
N TYR A 428 -8.42 25.32 10.13
CA TYR A 428 -7.41 25.54 11.18
C TYR A 428 -6.75 24.25 11.68
N TRP A 429 -7.47 23.12 11.71
CA TRP A 429 -6.88 21.83 12.12
C TRP A 429 -5.91 21.29 11.08
N GLY A 430 -6.25 21.45 9.79
CA GLY A 430 -5.33 21.13 8.69
C GLY A 430 -4.06 21.95 8.79
N ARG A 431 -4.20 23.26 9.00
CA ARG A 431 -3.07 24.19 9.15
C ARG A 431 -2.22 23.89 10.39
N ALA A 432 -2.85 23.57 11.52
CA ALA A 432 -2.13 23.20 12.74
C ALA A 432 -1.29 21.93 12.52
N ALA A 433 -1.83 20.93 11.82
CA ALA A 433 -1.09 19.73 11.45
C ALA A 433 0.07 20.02 10.48
N ASP A 434 -0.10 20.93 9.51
CA ASP A 434 0.98 21.38 8.61
C ASP A 434 2.12 22.06 9.38
N ILE A 435 1.77 22.95 10.32
CA ILE A 435 2.73 23.66 11.16
C ILE A 435 3.47 22.66 12.05
N LEU A 436 2.74 21.74 12.70
CA LEU A 436 3.35 20.74 13.58
C LEU A 436 4.26 19.79 12.80
N HIS A 437 3.87 19.39 11.58
CA HIS A 437 4.69 18.58 10.69
C HIS A 437 6.00 19.29 10.34
N SER A 438 5.91 20.55 9.90
CA SER A 438 7.09 21.36 9.55
C SER A 438 7.99 21.62 10.76
N LEU A 439 7.39 21.92 11.92
CA LEU A 439 8.11 22.15 13.17
C LEU A 439 8.84 20.88 13.62
N SER A 440 8.18 19.72 13.61
CA SER A 440 8.80 18.44 13.96
C SER A 440 9.94 18.09 13.01
N ALA A 441 9.79 18.36 11.70
CA ALA A 441 10.86 18.13 10.71
C ALA A 441 12.08 19.02 10.98
N VAL A 442 11.86 20.32 11.21
CA VAL A 442 12.95 21.27 11.52
C VAL A 442 13.59 20.98 12.87
N ALA A 443 12.80 20.60 13.88
CA ALA A 443 13.26 20.30 15.22
C ALA A 443 14.17 19.05 15.29
N LEU A 444 14.11 18.15 14.31
CA LEU A 444 15.03 17.01 14.27
C LEU A 444 16.50 17.45 14.23
N ILE A 445 16.83 18.56 13.56
CA ILE A 445 18.23 19.04 13.47
C ILE A 445 18.80 19.44 14.85
N PRO A 446 18.17 20.34 15.64
CA PRO A 446 18.67 20.62 16.98
C PRO A 446 18.56 19.42 17.92
N LEU A 447 17.57 18.54 17.74
CA LEU A 447 17.43 17.33 18.56
C LEU A 447 18.58 16.34 18.30
N THR A 448 19.03 16.17 17.06
CA THR A 448 20.21 15.33 16.79
C THR A 448 21.49 15.93 17.38
N LEU A 449 21.66 17.25 17.33
CA LEU A 449 22.77 17.92 18.02
C LEU A 449 22.71 17.73 19.54
N TRP A 450 21.50 17.65 20.11
CA TRP A 450 21.33 17.34 21.52
C TRP A 450 21.70 15.89 21.85
N VAL A 451 21.24 14.93 21.04
CA VAL A 451 21.61 13.51 21.19
C VAL A 451 23.12 13.31 21.06
N LEU A 452 23.80 14.12 20.25
CA LEU A 452 25.26 14.08 20.10
C LEU A 452 26.02 14.84 21.21
N ASP A 453 25.35 15.28 22.26
CA ASP A 453 25.92 16.06 23.37
C ASP A 453 26.65 17.37 22.95
N VAL A 454 26.37 17.89 21.76
CA VAL A 454 27.02 19.11 21.23
C VAL A 454 26.75 20.31 22.14
N TYR A 455 25.53 20.43 22.66
CA TYR A 455 25.18 21.51 23.59
C TYR A 455 25.89 21.40 24.95
N ALA A 456 26.18 20.18 25.41
CA ALA A 456 26.94 19.97 26.63
C ALA A 456 28.41 20.37 26.40
N ALA A 457 29.00 19.94 25.28
CA ALA A 457 30.36 20.33 24.89
C ALA A 457 30.52 21.86 24.78
N LEU A 458 29.58 22.55 24.12
CA LEU A 458 29.61 24.01 24.00
C LEU A 458 29.52 24.73 25.35
N ARG A 459 28.74 24.21 26.32
CA ARG A 459 28.71 24.75 27.69
C ARG A 459 30.07 24.60 28.38
N THR A 460 30.68 23.43 28.30
CA THR A 460 31.99 23.19 28.93
C THR A 460 33.13 24.06 28.37
N VAL A 461 33.02 24.51 27.11
CA VAL A 461 33.98 25.44 26.50
C VAL A 461 33.73 26.89 26.95
N THR A 462 32.51 27.23 27.37
CA THR A 462 32.12 28.59 27.77
C THR A 462 32.03 28.81 29.28
N GLY A 463 32.08 27.75 30.10
CA GLY A 463 32.10 27.83 31.57
C GLY A 463 31.89 26.49 32.27
#